data_AF-A0A167R2Y4-F1
#
_entry.id   AF-A0A167R2Y4-F1
#
_cell.length_a   1.000
_cell.length_b   1.000
_cell.length_c   1.000
_cell.angle_alpha   90.00
_cell.angle_beta   90.00
_cell.angle_gamma   90.00
#
_symmetry.space_group_name_H-M   'P 1'
#
loop_
_entity.id
_entity.type
_entity.pdbx_description
1 polymer ?
#
loop_
_entity_poly.entity_id
_entity_poly.type
_entity_poly.pdbx_seq_one_letter_code
_entity_poly.pdbx_strand_id
1 'polypeptide(L)'
;MASPTSPLLPSAVQPSYNAIPASSTNGAGAPPSAPERSLEIPNLLVTSLPGLLEHFNVSSHPSASDTALVLVALLSKLKRTRELEENVKGKSTRDTWEAKERTRELSARVEALLGDAWELWLKDGEGEAERVLWESVAPAPYSRVIDFLPLMSVPASFGSHELIQLSFHTTWGSGLQPFFAAAEPAALFSAVRFLTWLDSFSTPRLLHLHALCLRIAHLLLAIWISLYPSPTAHWGVPSILWTLFTLCTSLELPWHPSLFRLLSLLTLVTALPTPPQPSHLSFLLLLSSIAVSLISFHLPLHPSPILLFVNKQVIATSTRFEYLLSRALIPSILYFLPLVLASIFALALALNGDPWHPYLLLRATFEYAAEVAPYETRIACLVAVILALAGYIWLIEFATVELAARGEQRENEDAQRGFVRAMIDYSYLPGREERTGYRLPAPLNLAELAVADLPYYVLCALRGRARASKWRVAAKAVVWRTCVAPVTAVLSLAYAWEWPVAQVWRRAA
;
A
#
# COMPACT_ATOMS: atom_id res chain seq x y z
N MET A 1 -12.08 45.24 4.93
CA MET A 1 -11.04 44.46 5.64
C MET A 1 -11.67 43.16 6.10
N ALA A 2 -11.66 42.15 5.21
CA ALA A 2 -12.21 40.83 5.49
C ALA A 2 -11.03 39.87 5.72
N SER A 3 -11.11 39.08 6.77
CA SER A 3 -10.14 38.05 7.13
C SER A 3 -10.00 37.02 6.01
N PRO A 4 -8.78 36.55 5.67
CA PRO A 4 -8.62 35.50 4.70
C PRO A 4 -9.10 34.17 5.31
N THR A 5 -10.17 33.64 4.74
CA THR A 5 -10.62 32.26 4.94
C THR A 5 -9.52 31.30 4.50
N SER A 6 -9.08 30.47 5.44
CA SER A 6 -8.08 29.42 5.22
C SER A 6 -8.60 28.43 4.16
N PRO A 7 -7.76 27.94 3.23
CA PRO A 7 -8.18 26.90 2.31
C PRO A 7 -8.40 25.60 3.09
N LEU A 8 -9.64 25.10 3.01
CA LEU A 8 -10.04 23.77 3.46
C LEU A 8 -9.21 22.73 2.70
N LEU A 9 -8.21 22.15 3.36
CA LEU A 9 -7.66 20.86 2.94
C LEU A 9 -8.81 19.85 2.89
N PRO A 10 -8.89 18.98 1.87
CA PRO A 10 -9.76 17.82 1.95
C PRO A 10 -9.24 16.94 3.09
N SER A 11 -9.95 17.00 4.22
CA SER A 11 -9.89 15.94 5.23
C SER A 11 -10.09 14.63 4.49
N ALA A 12 -9.16 13.69 4.68
CA ALA A 12 -9.37 12.31 4.27
C ALA A 12 -10.57 11.80 5.07
N VAL A 13 -11.76 11.92 4.49
CA VAL A 13 -12.98 11.30 5.01
C VAL A 13 -12.73 9.80 4.97
N GLN A 14 -12.25 9.26 6.09
CA GLN A 14 -12.37 7.85 6.36
C GLN A 14 -13.87 7.54 6.45
N PRO A 15 -14.39 6.53 5.74
CA PRO A 15 -15.77 6.13 5.92
C PRO A 15 -15.95 5.67 7.37
N SER A 16 -16.76 6.42 8.13
CA SER A 16 -17.26 5.99 9.44
C SER A 16 -18.15 4.77 9.21
N TYR A 17 -17.60 3.58 9.43
CA TYR A 17 -18.41 2.37 9.51
C TYR A 17 -19.18 2.39 10.83
N ASN A 18 -20.46 2.73 10.71
CA ASN A 18 -21.45 2.58 11.76
C ASN A 18 -21.43 1.14 12.29
N ALA A 19 -21.48 1.04 13.62
CA ALA A 19 -21.65 -0.20 14.35
C ALA A 19 -22.83 -1.00 13.79
N ILE A 20 -22.57 -2.24 13.38
CA ILE A 20 -23.61 -3.24 13.15
C ILE A 20 -23.98 -3.79 14.54
N PRO A 21 -25.27 -3.80 14.94
CA PRO A 21 -25.66 -4.34 16.23
C PRO A 21 -25.38 -5.84 16.28
N ALA A 22 -24.79 -6.29 17.39
CA ALA A 22 -24.58 -7.70 17.68
C ALA A 22 -25.93 -8.42 17.76
N SER A 23 -26.24 -9.21 16.74
CA SER A 23 -27.37 -10.14 16.74
C SER A 23 -26.95 -11.41 17.49
N SER A 24 -27.44 -11.56 18.71
CA SER A 24 -27.31 -12.80 19.47
C SER A 24 -28.22 -13.87 18.87
N THR A 25 -27.64 -14.84 18.16
CA THR A 25 -28.33 -16.09 17.87
C THR A 25 -27.48 -17.25 18.38
N ASN A 26 -27.99 -17.88 19.44
CA ASN A 26 -27.43 -19.06 20.06
C ASN A 26 -27.38 -20.21 19.03
N GLY A 27 -26.18 -20.69 18.74
CA GLY A 27 -25.94 -21.86 17.90
C GLY A 27 -24.78 -22.66 18.45
N ALA A 28 -25.10 -23.78 19.11
CA ALA A 28 -24.16 -24.70 19.72
C ALA A 28 -23.20 -25.34 18.70
N GLY A 29 -21.94 -25.56 19.10
CA GLY A 29 -21.01 -26.47 18.43
C GLY A 29 -19.82 -25.87 17.69
N ALA A 30 -19.33 -24.69 18.07
CA ALA A 30 -17.99 -24.24 17.66
C ALA A 30 -16.95 -24.68 18.72
N PRO A 31 -15.72 -25.08 18.33
CA PRO A 31 -14.62 -25.26 19.29
C PRO A 31 -14.42 -23.93 20.05
N PRO A 32 -13.98 -23.96 21.32
CA PRO A 32 -13.90 -22.76 22.15
C PRO A 32 -13.01 -21.73 21.46
N SER A 33 -13.63 -20.71 20.85
CA SER A 33 -12.93 -19.49 20.50
C SER A 33 -12.36 -18.95 21.80
N ALA A 34 -11.04 -18.69 21.83
CA ALA A 34 -10.42 -18.01 22.95
C ALA A 34 -11.32 -16.82 23.36
N PRO A 35 -11.64 -16.66 24.65
CA PRO A 35 -12.53 -15.59 25.09
C PRO A 35 -12.00 -14.26 24.55
N GLU A 36 -12.85 -13.49 23.86
CA GLU A 36 -12.48 -12.17 23.35
C GLU A 36 -12.02 -11.32 24.54
N ARG A 37 -10.70 -11.17 24.70
CA ARG A 37 -10.12 -10.32 25.73
C ARG A 37 -10.48 -8.89 25.36
N SER A 38 -11.28 -8.24 26.20
CA SER A 38 -11.65 -6.83 26.00
C SER A 38 -10.38 -5.98 25.95
N LEU A 39 -10.19 -5.21 24.86
CA LEU A 39 -9.09 -4.24 24.72
C LEU A 39 -9.36 -2.93 25.49
N GLU A 40 -10.43 -2.87 26.29
CA GLU A 40 -10.77 -1.68 27.05
C GLU A 40 -9.86 -1.53 28.26
N ILE A 41 -9.08 -0.44 28.25
CA ILE A 41 -8.24 -0.04 29.38
C ILE A 41 -9.11 0.75 30.37
N PRO A 42 -9.10 0.40 31.67
CA PRO A 42 -9.79 1.14 32.73
C PRO A 42 -9.22 2.57 32.88
N ASN A 43 -9.77 3.35 33.80
CA ASN A 43 -9.50 4.80 33.93
C ASN A 43 -7.99 5.16 33.91
N LEU A 44 -7.52 5.67 32.76
CA LEU A 44 -6.11 5.98 32.46
C LEU A 44 -5.44 6.93 33.45
N LEU A 45 -6.23 7.78 34.13
CA LEU A 45 -5.70 8.70 35.12
C LEU A 45 -5.20 8.01 36.39
N VAL A 46 -5.60 6.76 36.61
CA VAL A 46 -5.25 5.99 37.82
C VAL A 46 -4.39 4.77 37.45
N THR A 47 -4.45 4.29 36.20
CA THR A 47 -3.72 3.09 35.80
C THR A 47 -2.20 3.34 35.82
N SER A 48 -1.50 2.44 36.50
CA SER A 48 -0.04 2.24 36.42
C SER A 48 0.23 0.97 35.62
N LEU A 49 1.48 0.77 35.16
CA LEU A 49 1.85 -0.44 34.42
C LEU A 49 1.48 -1.73 35.18
N PRO A 50 1.78 -1.90 36.49
CA PRO A 50 1.38 -3.10 37.23
C PRO A 50 -0.14 -3.33 37.24
N GLY A 51 -0.94 -2.28 37.42
CA GLY A 51 -2.40 -2.39 37.40
C GLY A 51 -2.94 -2.75 36.01
N LEU A 52 -2.23 -2.36 34.94
CA LEU A 52 -2.56 -2.75 33.58
C LEU A 52 -2.22 -4.22 33.31
N LEU A 53 -1.05 -4.69 33.77
CA LEU A 53 -0.67 -6.10 33.68
C LEU A 53 -1.65 -7.00 34.43
N GLU A 54 -2.05 -6.61 35.64
CA GLU A 54 -3.07 -7.31 36.43
C GLU A 54 -4.43 -7.35 35.70
N HIS A 55 -4.88 -6.22 35.13
CA HIS A 55 -6.13 -6.14 34.36
C HIS A 55 -6.16 -7.11 33.18
N PHE A 56 -5.03 -7.28 32.49
CA PHE A 56 -4.91 -8.23 31.37
C PHE A 56 -4.49 -9.65 31.79
N ASN A 57 -4.33 -9.91 33.10
CA ASN A 57 -3.81 -11.16 33.66
C ASN A 57 -2.42 -11.55 33.08
N VAL A 58 -1.56 -10.57 32.87
CA VAL A 58 -0.19 -10.75 32.36
C VAL A 58 0.76 -11.03 33.52
N SER A 59 1.59 -12.05 33.37
CA SER A 59 2.57 -12.43 34.40
C SER A 59 3.74 -11.43 34.47
N SER A 60 4.56 -11.52 35.53
CA SER A 60 5.77 -10.70 35.66
C SER A 60 6.83 -10.98 34.58
N HIS A 61 6.75 -12.15 33.92
CA HIS A 61 7.55 -12.50 32.76
C HIS A 61 6.63 -12.56 31.54
N PRO A 62 6.40 -11.42 30.86
CA PRO A 62 5.38 -11.35 29.83
C PRO A 62 5.79 -12.18 28.63
N SER A 63 4.92 -13.11 28.23
CA SER A 63 5.05 -13.82 26.96
C SER A 63 4.89 -12.84 25.79
N ALA A 64 5.44 -13.17 24.61
CA ALA A 64 5.27 -12.33 23.43
C ALA A 64 3.79 -11.98 23.12
N SER A 65 2.88 -12.93 23.34
CA SER A 65 1.44 -12.76 23.15
C SER A 65 0.80 -11.81 24.16
N ASP A 66 1.24 -11.88 25.43
CA ASP A 66 0.73 -11.00 26.47
C ASP A 66 1.24 -9.56 26.29
N THR A 67 2.50 -9.41 25.88
CA THR A 67 3.06 -8.11 25.49
C THR A 67 2.30 -7.53 24.29
N ALA A 68 2.07 -8.34 23.25
CA ALA A 68 1.31 -7.91 22.08
C ALA A 68 -0.08 -7.39 22.46
N LEU A 69 -0.78 -8.10 23.37
CA LEU A 69 -2.09 -7.68 23.87
C LEU A 69 -2.04 -6.31 24.54
N VAL A 70 -1.10 -6.10 25.46
CA VAL A 70 -0.92 -4.84 26.18
C VAL A 70 -0.60 -3.69 25.21
N LEU A 71 0.33 -3.91 24.28
CA LEU A 71 0.73 -2.90 23.30
C LEU A 71 -0.42 -2.54 22.35
N VAL A 72 -1.17 -3.53 21.85
CA VAL A 72 -2.33 -3.29 20.97
C VAL A 72 -3.41 -2.49 21.71
N ALA A 73 -3.67 -2.80 22.98
CA ALA A 73 -4.63 -2.03 23.79
C ALA A 73 -4.18 -0.57 23.98
N LEU A 74 -2.91 -0.35 24.34
CA LEU A 74 -2.33 0.99 24.52
C LEU A 74 -2.33 1.80 23.22
N LEU A 75 -1.92 1.19 22.10
CA LEU A 75 -1.89 1.84 20.79
C LEU A 75 -3.31 2.14 20.27
N SER A 76 -4.26 1.23 20.48
CA SER A 76 -5.68 1.46 20.18
C SER A 76 -6.22 2.66 20.95
N LYS A 77 -5.87 2.74 22.24
CA LYS A 77 -6.28 3.85 23.09
C LYS A 77 -5.63 5.16 22.64
N LEU A 78 -4.34 5.15 22.34
CA LEU A 78 -3.58 6.30 21.87
C LEU A 78 -4.13 6.84 20.54
N LYS A 79 -4.46 5.94 19.61
CA LYS A 79 -5.14 6.27 18.35
C LYS A 79 -6.45 7.00 18.63
N ARG A 80 -7.31 6.42 19.48
CA ARG A 80 -8.61 7.01 19.85
C ARG A 80 -8.46 8.36 20.54
N THR A 81 -7.47 8.54 21.42
CA THR A 81 -7.25 9.83 22.10
C THR A 81 -6.76 10.92 21.15
N ARG A 82 -5.91 10.59 20.17
CA ARG A 82 -5.45 11.55 19.15
C ARG A 82 -6.56 11.90 18.15
N GLU A 83 -7.37 10.92 17.74
CA GLU A 83 -8.58 11.18 16.94
C GLU A 83 -9.56 12.09 17.69
N LEU A 84 -9.68 11.94 19.01
CA LEU A 84 -10.47 12.86 19.83
C LEU A 84 -9.87 14.26 19.87
N GLU A 85 -8.55 14.40 20.09
CA GLU A 85 -7.85 15.70 20.10
C GLU A 85 -8.11 16.50 18.82
N GLU A 86 -8.02 15.86 17.65
CA GLU A 86 -8.26 16.50 16.35
C GLU A 86 -9.71 16.97 16.20
N ASN A 87 -10.65 16.20 16.74
CA ASN A 87 -12.09 16.45 16.61
C ASN A 87 -12.69 17.31 17.73
N VAL A 88 -11.93 17.68 18.76
CA VAL A 88 -12.42 18.54 19.84
C VAL A 88 -12.84 19.90 19.30
N LYS A 89 -14.14 20.18 19.40
CA LYS A 89 -14.76 21.49 19.14
C LYS A 89 -15.49 21.96 20.40
N GLY A 90 -15.00 23.04 20.99
CA GLY A 90 -15.55 23.70 22.16
C GLY A 90 -16.33 24.95 21.78
N LYS A 91 -17.11 25.47 22.72
CA LYS A 91 -17.91 26.69 22.54
C LYS A 91 -17.03 27.95 22.46
N SER A 92 -15.87 27.90 23.13
CA SER A 92 -14.85 28.94 23.14
C SER A 92 -13.50 28.39 22.66
N THR A 93 -12.64 29.25 22.13
CA THR A 93 -11.24 28.93 21.80
C THR A 93 -10.46 28.46 23.03
N ARG A 94 -10.77 29.03 24.20
CA ARG A 94 -10.20 28.58 25.48
C ARG A 94 -10.64 27.18 25.84
N ASP A 95 -11.94 26.89 25.75
CA ASP A 95 -12.47 25.55 26.04
C ASP A 95 -11.90 24.49 25.08
N THR A 96 -11.73 24.82 23.79
CA THR A 96 -11.05 23.92 22.84
C THR A 96 -9.61 23.66 23.25
N TRP A 97 -8.90 24.70 23.69
CA TRP A 97 -7.50 24.58 24.08
C TRP A 97 -7.36 23.76 25.36
N GLU A 98 -8.16 24.04 26.40
CA GLU A 98 -8.15 23.27 27.66
C GLU A 98 -8.53 21.80 27.45
N ALA A 99 -9.51 21.52 26.59
CA ALA A 99 -9.88 20.15 26.24
C ALA A 99 -8.78 19.44 25.45
N LYS A 100 -8.10 20.13 24.52
CA LYS A 100 -6.94 19.59 23.80
C LYS A 100 -5.77 19.31 24.73
N GLU A 101 -5.51 20.20 25.69
CA GLU A 101 -4.43 20.04 26.65
C GLU A 101 -4.66 18.81 27.55
N ARG A 102 -5.88 18.60 28.06
CA ARG A 102 -6.23 17.38 28.80
C ARG A 102 -6.05 16.11 27.96
N THR A 103 -6.39 16.15 26.67
CA THR A 103 -6.16 14.99 25.79
C THR A 103 -4.68 14.74 25.53
N ARG A 104 -3.85 15.80 25.48
CA ARG A 104 -2.39 15.68 25.32
C ARG A 104 -1.71 15.11 26.56
N GLU A 105 -2.13 15.52 27.74
CA GLU A 105 -1.66 14.93 29.00
C GLU A 105 -1.98 13.43 29.06
N LEU A 106 -3.22 13.06 28.66
CA LEU A 106 -3.62 11.66 28.57
C LEU A 106 -2.80 10.89 27.53
N SER A 107 -2.56 11.47 26.34
CA SER A 107 -1.74 10.82 25.33
C SER A 107 -0.31 10.64 25.83
N ALA A 108 0.31 11.68 26.40
CA ALA A 108 1.67 11.60 26.93
C ALA A 108 1.82 10.50 28.00
N ARG A 109 0.80 10.33 28.85
CA ARG A 109 0.78 9.23 29.83
C ARG A 109 0.66 7.85 29.20
N VAL A 110 -0.19 7.69 28.18
CA VAL A 110 -0.30 6.43 27.43
C VAL A 110 1.01 6.12 26.71
N GLU A 111 1.71 7.13 26.19
CA GLU A 111 3.02 6.98 25.56
C GLU A 111 4.09 6.53 26.55
N ALA A 112 4.09 7.08 27.77
CA ALA A 112 4.97 6.62 28.84
C ALA A 112 4.70 5.14 29.19
N LEU A 113 3.43 4.77 29.39
CA LEU A 113 3.05 3.38 29.65
C LEU A 113 3.41 2.42 28.50
N LEU A 114 3.31 2.89 27.25
CA LEU A 114 3.75 2.14 26.07
C LEU A 114 5.25 1.89 26.10
N GLY A 115 6.04 2.90 26.45
CA GLY A 115 7.49 2.79 26.66
C GLY A 115 7.82 1.81 27.77
N ASP A 116 7.18 1.96 28.94
CA ASP A 116 7.42 1.09 30.10
C ASP A 116 7.07 -0.38 29.82
N ALA A 117 5.96 -0.64 29.12
CA ALA A 117 5.56 -1.99 28.74
C ALA A 117 6.55 -2.64 27.75
N TRP A 118 7.05 -1.85 26.80
CA TRP A 118 8.08 -2.31 25.86
C TRP A 118 9.41 -2.60 26.56
N GLU A 119 9.85 -1.70 27.44
CA GLU A 119 11.08 -1.88 28.22
C GLU A 119 11.00 -3.07 29.18
N LEU A 120 9.85 -3.31 29.79
CA LEU A 120 9.64 -4.49 30.64
C LEU A 120 9.83 -5.77 29.84
N TRP A 121 9.24 -5.87 28.65
CA TRP A 121 9.42 -7.04 27.79
C TRP A 121 10.87 -7.17 27.30
N LEU A 122 11.56 -6.06 26.98
CA LEU A 122 12.98 -6.11 26.62
C LEU A 122 13.88 -6.66 27.74
N LYS A 123 13.52 -6.42 29.00
CA LYS A 123 14.31 -6.86 30.17
C LYS A 123 13.98 -8.30 30.58
N ASP A 124 12.69 -8.60 30.71
CA ASP A 124 12.20 -9.79 31.41
C ASP A 124 11.29 -10.69 30.55
N GLY A 125 11.02 -10.28 29.31
CA GLY A 125 10.11 -10.97 28.40
C GLY A 125 10.74 -12.14 27.66
N GLU A 126 9.90 -13.09 27.27
CA GLU A 126 10.31 -14.23 26.44
C GLU A 126 9.84 -14.08 24.99
N GLY A 127 10.69 -14.51 24.05
CA GLY A 127 10.38 -14.58 22.62
C GLY A 127 11.08 -13.53 21.76
N GLU A 128 10.78 -13.56 20.46
CA GLU A 128 11.33 -12.66 19.46
C GLU A 128 10.41 -11.45 19.25
N ALA A 129 10.98 -10.29 18.92
CA ALA A 129 10.22 -9.05 18.72
C ALA A 129 9.18 -9.20 17.59
N GLU A 130 9.53 -9.97 16.55
CA GLU A 130 8.65 -10.29 15.44
C GLU A 130 7.36 -10.98 15.90
N ARG A 131 7.42 -11.84 16.93
CA ARG A 131 6.20 -12.44 17.48
C ARG A 131 5.31 -11.38 18.13
N VAL A 132 5.88 -10.54 18.98
CA VAL A 132 5.14 -9.43 19.63
C VAL A 132 4.50 -8.50 18.59
N LEU A 133 5.21 -8.21 17.50
CA LEU A 133 4.75 -7.26 16.49
C LEU A 133 3.65 -7.80 15.58
N TRP A 134 3.73 -9.08 15.22
CA TRP A 134 2.89 -9.71 14.19
C TRP A 134 1.80 -10.62 14.74
N GLU A 135 1.84 -10.97 16.03
CA GLU A 135 0.83 -11.78 16.67
C GLU A 135 -0.52 -11.05 16.72
N SER A 136 -1.57 -11.74 16.29
CA SER A 136 -2.92 -11.21 16.25
C SER A 136 -3.61 -11.43 17.57
N VAL A 137 -4.03 -10.33 18.19
CA VAL A 137 -4.61 -10.34 19.54
C VAL A 137 -6.14 -10.30 19.50
N ALA A 138 -6.74 -9.72 18.46
CA ALA A 138 -8.19 -9.52 18.37
C ALA A 138 -8.70 -9.62 16.92
N PRO A 139 -9.98 -9.95 16.67
CA PRO A 139 -10.57 -9.97 15.32
C PRO A 139 -10.91 -8.56 14.77
N ALA A 140 -10.12 -7.55 15.11
CA ALA A 140 -10.34 -6.14 14.79
C ALA A 140 -9.54 -5.69 13.55
N PRO A 141 -9.88 -4.54 12.92
CA PRO A 141 -9.10 -4.02 11.79
C PRO A 141 -7.65 -3.66 12.16
N TYR A 142 -7.38 -3.41 13.44
CA TYR A 142 -6.06 -3.26 14.03
C TYR A 142 -5.90 -4.35 15.09
N SER A 143 -5.37 -5.49 14.70
CA SER A 143 -5.28 -6.67 15.57
C SER A 143 -3.86 -6.95 16.06
N ARG A 144 -2.87 -6.34 15.41
CA ARG A 144 -1.45 -6.52 15.66
C ARG A 144 -0.79 -5.19 15.96
N VAL A 145 0.32 -5.20 16.68
CA VAL A 145 1.11 -3.99 16.94
C VAL A 145 1.57 -3.35 15.63
N ILE A 146 1.99 -4.16 14.64
CA ILE A 146 2.42 -3.69 13.32
C ILE A 146 1.36 -2.83 12.61
N ASP A 147 0.06 -3.12 12.79
CA ASP A 147 -1.02 -2.40 12.10
C ASP A 147 -1.10 -0.92 12.53
N PHE A 148 -0.59 -0.59 13.72
CA PHE A 148 -0.58 0.78 14.23
C PHE A 148 0.62 1.58 13.75
N LEU A 149 1.77 0.94 13.50
CA LEU A 149 3.04 1.62 13.19
C LEU A 149 3.00 2.55 11.97
N PRO A 150 2.19 2.28 10.92
CA PRO A 150 1.94 3.23 9.84
C PRO A 150 1.18 4.51 10.20
N LEU A 151 0.56 4.56 11.38
CA LEU A 151 -0.31 5.66 11.80
C LEU A 151 0.51 6.82 12.36
N MET A 152 0.02 8.04 12.14
CA MET A 152 0.57 9.25 12.77
C MET A 152 0.37 9.24 14.30
N SER A 153 -0.47 8.35 14.83
CA SER A 153 -0.77 8.26 16.25
C SER A 153 0.30 7.57 17.08
N VAL A 154 1.25 6.87 16.45
CA VAL A 154 2.31 6.15 17.16
C VAL A 154 3.44 7.12 17.55
N PRO A 155 3.99 7.02 18.78
CA PRO A 155 5.13 7.84 19.18
C PRO A 155 6.35 7.53 18.31
N ALA A 156 7.05 8.59 17.88
CA ALA A 156 8.25 8.44 17.06
C ALA A 156 9.32 7.61 17.77
N SER A 157 9.48 7.76 19.09
CA SER A 157 10.42 6.99 19.91
C SER A 157 10.16 5.48 19.84
N PHE A 158 8.90 5.07 19.92
CA PHE A 158 8.51 3.67 19.80
C PHE A 158 8.74 3.17 18.36
N GLY A 159 8.18 3.87 17.37
CA GLY A 159 8.31 3.45 15.96
C GLY A 159 9.76 3.37 15.47
N SER A 160 10.62 4.28 15.94
CA SER A 160 12.04 4.34 15.57
C SER A 160 12.97 3.48 16.44
N HIS A 161 12.45 2.71 17.40
CA HIS A 161 13.25 1.85 18.26
C HIS A 161 14.11 0.87 17.43
N GLU A 162 15.40 0.73 17.77
CA GLU A 162 16.38 -0.03 16.97
C GLU A 162 15.96 -1.49 16.74
N LEU A 163 15.47 -2.17 17.79
CA LEU A 163 14.99 -3.55 17.67
C LEU A 163 13.79 -3.68 16.72
N ILE A 164 12.88 -2.69 16.71
CA ILE A 164 11.74 -2.68 15.81
C ILE A 164 12.22 -2.47 14.37
N GLN A 165 13.14 -1.53 14.13
CA GLN A 165 13.76 -1.35 12.81
C GLN A 165 14.50 -2.62 12.35
N LEU A 166 15.22 -3.29 13.23
CA LEU A 166 15.93 -4.53 12.90
C LEU A 166 14.93 -5.64 12.54
N SER A 167 13.85 -5.78 13.31
CA SER A 167 12.78 -6.75 13.04
C SER A 167 12.13 -6.53 11.66
N PHE A 168 12.02 -5.28 11.21
CA PHE A 168 11.51 -4.93 9.90
C PHE A 168 12.43 -5.37 8.76
N HIS A 169 13.73 -5.15 8.92
CA HIS A 169 14.73 -5.61 7.96
C HIS A 169 14.77 -7.14 7.87
N THR A 170 14.73 -7.82 9.02
CA THR A 170 14.66 -9.29 9.10
C THR A 170 13.38 -9.80 8.43
N THR A 171 12.22 -9.24 8.76
CA THR A 171 10.93 -9.64 8.19
C THR A 171 10.88 -9.39 6.68
N TRP A 172 11.41 -8.27 6.20
CA TRP A 172 11.44 -7.94 4.78
C TRP A 172 12.29 -8.93 3.98
N GLY A 173 13.46 -9.30 4.50
CA GLY A 173 14.41 -10.20 3.86
C GLY A 173 14.04 -11.68 3.96
N SER A 174 13.59 -12.12 5.12
CA SER A 174 13.42 -13.54 5.47
C SER A 174 11.97 -13.98 5.62
N GLY A 175 11.02 -13.04 5.65
CA GLY A 175 9.60 -13.32 5.89
C GLY A 175 9.27 -13.72 7.32
N LEU A 176 8.00 -14.07 7.55
CA LEU A 176 7.46 -14.36 8.89
C LEU A 176 7.49 -15.85 9.26
N GLN A 177 7.78 -16.74 8.31
CA GLN A 177 7.69 -18.19 8.54
C GLN A 177 8.57 -18.72 9.67
N PRO A 178 9.84 -18.27 9.85
CA PRO A 178 10.70 -18.77 10.93
C PRO A 178 10.08 -18.59 12.32
N PHE A 179 9.33 -17.50 12.51
CA PHE A 179 8.75 -17.11 13.79
C PHE A 179 7.47 -17.87 14.13
N PHE A 180 6.76 -18.33 13.10
CA PHE A 180 5.38 -18.82 13.18
C PHE A 180 5.19 -20.25 12.65
N ALA A 181 6.26 -20.93 12.25
CA ALA A 181 6.20 -22.31 11.79
C ALA A 181 5.60 -23.22 12.87
N ALA A 182 4.60 -24.02 12.49
CA ALA A 182 4.09 -25.09 13.34
C ALA A 182 5.20 -26.14 13.53
N ALA A 183 5.19 -26.82 14.69
CA ALA A 183 6.10 -27.93 14.96
C ALA A 183 6.15 -28.91 13.77
N GLU A 184 7.36 -29.28 13.35
CA GLU A 184 7.59 -30.01 12.09
C GLU A 184 6.70 -31.26 11.97
N PRO A 185 6.03 -31.48 10.82
CA PRO A 185 5.33 -32.74 10.58
C PRO A 185 6.36 -33.88 10.51
N ALA A 186 6.18 -34.92 11.33
CA ALA A 186 7.13 -36.01 11.57
C ALA A 186 7.56 -36.86 10.34
N ALA A 187 7.01 -36.60 9.14
CA ALA A 187 7.31 -37.37 7.93
C ALA A 187 8.23 -36.59 6.98
N LEU A 188 9.46 -37.12 6.81
CA LEU A 188 10.55 -36.54 6.01
C LEU A 188 10.20 -36.25 4.53
N PHE A 189 9.20 -36.93 3.95
CA PHE A 189 8.80 -36.82 2.54
C PHE A 189 7.29 -36.54 2.33
N SER A 190 6.67 -35.73 3.19
CA SER A 190 5.26 -35.35 2.97
C SER A 190 5.13 -34.24 1.91
N ALA A 191 4.08 -34.30 1.09
CA ALA A 191 3.71 -33.21 0.17
C ALA A 191 3.52 -31.87 0.92
N VAL A 192 3.10 -31.93 2.19
CA VAL A 192 3.01 -30.76 3.08
C VAL A 192 4.38 -30.10 3.24
N ARG A 193 5.45 -30.88 3.47
CA ARG A 193 6.81 -30.33 3.61
C ARG A 193 7.30 -29.63 2.34
N PHE A 194 6.99 -30.20 1.17
CA PHE A 194 7.31 -29.56 -0.11
C PHE A 194 6.55 -28.24 -0.30
N LEU A 195 5.26 -28.21 0.02
CA LEU A 195 4.46 -26.99 -0.06
C LEU A 195 4.93 -25.93 0.93
N THR A 196 5.27 -26.30 2.17
CA THR A 196 5.85 -25.36 3.14
C THR A 196 7.21 -24.85 2.70
N TRP A 197 8.02 -25.71 2.07
CA TRP A 197 9.31 -25.30 1.50
C TRP A 197 9.12 -24.31 0.35
N LEU A 198 8.15 -24.55 -0.55
CA LEU A 198 7.81 -23.57 -1.60
C LEU A 198 7.32 -22.25 -1.01
N ASP A 199 6.46 -22.32 0.00
CA ASP A 199 5.96 -21.14 0.71
C ASP A 199 7.11 -20.38 1.41
N SER A 200 8.23 -21.03 1.76
CA SER A 200 9.38 -20.35 2.40
C SER A 200 10.12 -19.36 1.51
N PHE A 201 9.99 -19.48 0.19
CA PHE A 201 10.56 -18.52 -0.74
C PHE A 201 9.77 -17.21 -0.86
N SER A 202 8.56 -17.14 -0.30
CA SER A 202 7.70 -15.97 -0.45
C SER A 202 7.99 -14.89 0.60
N THR A 203 9.20 -14.35 0.56
CA THR A 203 9.56 -13.22 1.42
C THR A 203 8.84 -11.94 0.94
N PRO A 204 8.48 -11.00 1.83
CA PRO A 204 7.80 -9.76 1.43
C PRO A 204 8.53 -9.02 0.32
N ARG A 205 9.88 -9.02 0.37
CA ARG A 205 10.71 -8.44 -0.68
C ARG A 205 10.53 -9.09 -2.05
N LEU A 206 10.47 -10.42 -2.12
CA LEU A 206 10.28 -11.16 -3.38
C LEU A 206 8.85 -11.00 -3.89
N LEU A 207 7.87 -10.91 -2.99
CA LEU A 207 6.48 -10.64 -3.35
C LEU A 207 6.28 -9.24 -3.90
N HIS A 208 6.97 -8.26 -3.32
CA HIS A 208 7.07 -6.92 -3.84
C HIS A 208 7.77 -6.88 -5.20
N LEU A 209 8.88 -7.61 -5.37
CA LEU A 209 9.57 -7.74 -6.66
C LEU A 209 8.65 -8.33 -7.73
N HIS A 210 7.92 -9.39 -7.40
CA HIS A 210 6.96 -10.00 -8.31
C HIS A 210 5.86 -9.02 -8.73
N ALA A 211 5.26 -8.30 -7.78
CA ALA A 211 4.28 -7.27 -8.07
C ALA A 211 4.86 -6.13 -8.91
N LEU A 212 6.12 -5.75 -8.65
CA LEU A 212 6.83 -4.73 -9.43
C LEU A 212 7.06 -5.20 -10.88
N CYS A 213 7.50 -6.45 -11.09
CA CYS A 213 7.68 -7.02 -12.42
C CYS A 213 6.38 -6.98 -13.23
N LEU A 214 5.25 -7.33 -12.62
CA LEU A 214 3.93 -7.28 -13.27
C LEU A 214 3.51 -5.84 -13.59
N ARG A 215 3.77 -4.88 -12.71
CA ARG A 215 3.51 -3.45 -12.98
C ARG A 215 4.40 -2.89 -14.09
N ILE A 216 5.68 -3.28 -14.13
CA ILE A 216 6.60 -2.92 -15.22
C ILE A 216 6.13 -3.55 -16.53
N ALA A 217 5.70 -4.82 -16.52
CA ALA A 217 5.14 -5.47 -17.71
C ALA A 217 3.90 -4.72 -18.24
N HIS A 218 3.00 -4.28 -17.36
CA HIS A 218 1.85 -3.47 -17.74
C HIS A 218 2.27 -2.12 -18.35
N LEU A 219 3.27 -1.44 -17.78
CA LEU A 219 3.83 -0.22 -18.35
C LEU A 219 4.48 -0.46 -19.72
N LEU A 220 5.27 -1.52 -19.87
CA LEU A 220 5.92 -1.87 -21.12
C LEU A 220 4.89 -2.18 -22.21
N LEU A 221 3.77 -2.83 -21.87
CA LEU A 221 2.65 -3.03 -22.80
C LEU A 221 2.02 -1.69 -23.21
N ALA A 222 1.85 -0.75 -22.27
CA ALA A 222 1.33 0.59 -22.58
C ALA A 222 2.27 1.36 -23.52
N ILE A 223 3.59 1.32 -23.27
CA ILE A 223 4.63 1.91 -24.12
C ILE A 223 4.66 1.23 -25.50
N TRP A 224 4.54 -0.10 -25.54
CA TRP A 224 4.50 -0.83 -26.80
C TRP A 224 3.34 -0.38 -27.66
N ILE A 225 2.13 -0.29 -27.08
CA ILE A 225 0.92 0.16 -27.79
C ILE A 225 1.05 1.61 -28.24
N SER A 226 1.74 2.47 -27.47
CA SER A 226 1.93 3.87 -27.86
C SER A 226 2.93 4.04 -29.01
N LEU A 227 4.00 3.25 -29.04
CA LEU A 227 5.03 3.28 -30.07
C LEU A 227 4.61 2.58 -31.38
N TYR A 228 3.93 1.44 -31.25
CA TYR A 228 3.54 0.58 -32.37
C TYR A 228 2.01 0.43 -32.43
N PRO A 229 1.26 1.51 -32.73
CA PRO A 229 -0.18 1.42 -32.88
C PRO A 229 -0.52 0.49 -34.04
N SER A 230 -1.50 -0.40 -33.84
CA SER A 230 -1.98 -1.28 -34.91
C SER A 230 -2.53 -0.43 -36.06
N PRO A 231 -2.10 -0.66 -37.32
CA PRO A 231 -2.67 0.04 -38.47
C PRO A 231 -4.12 -0.37 -38.74
N THR A 232 -4.56 -1.49 -38.17
CA THR A 232 -5.94 -1.97 -38.28
C THR A 232 -6.69 -1.74 -36.98
N ALA A 233 -7.99 -1.47 -37.08
CA ALA A 233 -8.89 -1.28 -35.93
C ALA A 233 -9.14 -2.56 -35.10
N HIS A 234 -8.45 -3.66 -35.40
CA HIS A 234 -8.60 -4.93 -34.70
C HIS A 234 -7.74 -4.99 -33.45
N TRP A 235 -8.24 -5.70 -32.44
CA TRP A 235 -7.51 -5.98 -31.21
C TRP A 235 -6.39 -6.98 -31.48
N GLY A 236 -5.14 -6.51 -31.45
CA GLY A 236 -3.96 -7.36 -31.42
C GLY A 236 -3.73 -7.97 -30.03
N VAL A 237 -2.93 -9.04 -29.96
CA VAL A 237 -2.55 -9.69 -28.70
C VAL A 237 -2.01 -8.70 -27.65
N PRO A 238 -1.11 -7.75 -27.96
CA PRO A 238 -0.62 -6.78 -26.97
C PRO A 238 -1.74 -5.89 -26.40
N SER A 239 -2.68 -5.48 -27.25
CA SER A 239 -3.83 -4.68 -26.84
C SER A 239 -4.75 -5.47 -25.91
N ILE A 240 -5.04 -6.74 -26.21
CA ILE A 240 -5.84 -7.63 -25.35
C ILE A 240 -5.16 -7.87 -24.01
N LEU A 241 -3.84 -8.08 -24.00
CA LEU A 241 -3.10 -8.24 -22.76
C LEU A 241 -3.15 -6.94 -21.94
N TRP A 242 -2.92 -5.78 -22.56
CA TRP A 242 -3.00 -4.50 -21.87
C TRP A 242 -4.41 -4.21 -21.31
N THR A 243 -5.49 -4.54 -22.03
CA THR A 243 -6.85 -4.37 -21.51
C THR A 243 -7.11 -5.29 -20.34
N LEU A 244 -6.68 -6.55 -20.43
CA LEU A 244 -6.79 -7.51 -19.34
C LEU A 244 -6.06 -6.98 -18.10
N PHE A 245 -4.80 -6.58 -18.23
CA PHE A 245 -4.03 -5.98 -17.14
C PHE A 245 -4.75 -4.76 -16.57
N THR A 246 -5.18 -3.82 -17.42
CA THR A 246 -5.85 -2.59 -16.99
C THR A 246 -7.15 -2.86 -16.23
N LEU A 247 -7.96 -3.82 -16.68
CA LEU A 247 -9.18 -4.23 -15.99
C LEU A 247 -8.83 -4.88 -14.64
N CYS A 248 -7.88 -5.80 -14.62
CA CYS A 248 -7.39 -6.45 -13.41
C CYS A 248 -6.89 -5.43 -12.39
N THR A 249 -6.02 -4.50 -12.80
CA THR A 249 -5.46 -3.47 -11.91
C THR A 249 -6.56 -2.52 -11.39
N SER A 250 -7.64 -2.32 -12.16
CA SER A 250 -8.80 -1.53 -11.73
C SER A 250 -9.65 -2.23 -10.66
N LEU A 251 -9.64 -3.57 -10.62
CA LEU A 251 -10.35 -4.37 -9.62
C LEU A 251 -9.62 -4.43 -8.26
N GLU A 252 -8.42 -3.88 -8.15
CA GLU A 252 -7.67 -3.79 -6.90
C GLU A 252 -8.30 -2.73 -5.94
N LEU A 253 -9.40 -3.06 -5.26
CA LEU A 253 -10.08 -2.23 -4.24
C LEU A 253 -9.42 -2.34 -2.84
N PRO A 254 -9.41 -1.30 -1.99
CA PRO A 254 -8.86 0.05 -2.17
C PRO A 254 -7.94 0.46 -1.00
N TRP A 255 -6.84 1.20 -1.21
CA TRP A 255 -6.30 2.11 -0.17
C TRP A 255 -5.80 3.45 -0.71
N HIS A 256 -5.36 3.54 -1.98
CA HIS A 256 -5.13 4.84 -2.63
C HIS A 256 -5.51 4.79 -4.12
N PRO A 257 -6.46 5.61 -4.62
CA PRO A 257 -6.69 5.74 -6.05
C PRO A 257 -5.41 6.26 -6.70
N SER A 258 -4.66 5.37 -7.35
CA SER A 258 -3.47 5.78 -8.09
C SER A 258 -3.96 6.40 -9.39
N LEU A 259 -3.54 7.63 -9.65
CA LEU A 259 -3.90 8.37 -10.86
C LEU A 259 -3.59 7.57 -12.14
N PHE A 260 -2.54 6.73 -12.12
CA PHE A 260 -2.22 5.75 -13.16
C PHE A 260 -3.40 4.82 -13.51
N ARG A 261 -4.03 4.21 -12.50
CA ARG A 261 -5.16 3.28 -12.67
C ARG A 261 -6.35 3.99 -13.28
N LEU A 262 -6.67 5.17 -12.76
CA LEU A 262 -7.77 5.99 -13.28
C LEU A 262 -7.54 6.35 -14.76
N LEU A 263 -6.35 6.85 -15.11
CA LEU A 263 -6.03 7.21 -16.50
C LEU A 263 -6.01 6.00 -17.44
N SER A 264 -5.50 4.86 -16.98
CA SER A 264 -5.49 3.62 -17.78
C SER A 264 -6.92 3.10 -18.01
N LEU A 265 -7.78 3.16 -16.99
CA LEU A 265 -9.19 2.81 -17.12
C LEU A 265 -9.94 3.79 -18.05
N LEU A 266 -9.72 5.09 -17.92
CA LEU A 266 -10.30 6.10 -18.80
C LEU A 266 -9.82 5.92 -20.25
N THR A 267 -8.55 5.57 -20.45
CA THR A 267 -8.01 5.19 -21.76
C THR A 267 -8.80 4.03 -22.34
N LEU A 268 -9.03 2.97 -21.56
CA LEU A 268 -9.78 1.80 -22.00
C LEU A 268 -11.22 2.17 -22.36
N VAL A 269 -11.93 2.88 -21.48
CA VAL A 269 -13.34 3.27 -21.68
C VAL A 269 -13.52 4.17 -22.90
N THR A 270 -12.59 5.10 -23.13
CA THR A 270 -12.64 6.02 -24.28
C THR A 270 -12.15 5.40 -25.58
N ALA A 271 -11.40 4.29 -25.54
CA ALA A 271 -10.94 3.56 -26.72
C ALA A 271 -12.01 2.59 -27.24
N LEU A 272 -12.81 1.98 -26.36
CA LEU A 272 -13.80 0.96 -26.77
C LEU A 272 -14.75 1.48 -27.87
N PRO A 273 -14.98 0.70 -28.96
CA PRO A 273 -14.62 -0.70 -29.14
C PRO A 273 -13.27 -0.98 -29.79
N THR A 274 -12.43 0.02 -30.07
CA THR A 274 -11.14 -0.13 -30.76
C THR A 274 -9.95 0.04 -29.79
N PRO A 275 -8.72 -0.40 -30.14
CA PRO A 275 -7.55 -0.07 -29.35
C PRO A 275 -7.26 1.44 -29.38
N PRO A 276 -6.56 2.01 -28.38
CA PRO A 276 -6.23 3.43 -28.37
C PRO A 276 -5.39 3.80 -29.60
N GLN A 277 -5.90 4.71 -30.43
CA GLN A 277 -5.28 5.11 -31.69
C GLN A 277 -4.67 6.52 -31.60
N PRO A 278 -3.52 6.78 -32.26
CA PRO A 278 -2.95 8.12 -32.35
C PRO A 278 -4.00 9.13 -32.85
N SER A 279 -3.91 10.38 -32.41
CA SER A 279 -4.89 11.46 -32.63
C SER A 279 -6.19 11.40 -31.81
N HIS A 280 -6.48 10.31 -31.10
CA HIS A 280 -7.63 10.22 -30.20
C HIS A 280 -7.29 10.60 -28.76
N LEU A 281 -8.33 11.02 -28.02
CA LEU A 281 -8.24 11.29 -26.57
C LEU A 281 -7.72 10.07 -25.80
N SER A 282 -8.13 8.86 -26.19
CA SER A 282 -7.67 7.62 -25.56
C SER A 282 -6.15 7.49 -25.62
N PHE A 283 -5.51 7.86 -26.73
CA PHE A 283 -4.06 7.84 -26.85
C PHE A 283 -3.37 8.90 -25.98
N LEU A 284 -3.95 10.10 -25.85
CA LEU A 284 -3.45 11.12 -24.91
C LEU A 284 -3.56 10.66 -23.45
N LEU A 285 -4.65 9.99 -23.09
CA LEU A 285 -4.84 9.40 -21.77
C LEU A 285 -3.85 8.25 -21.52
N LEU A 286 -3.52 7.45 -22.55
CA LEU A 286 -2.50 6.40 -22.49
C LEU A 286 -1.12 7.00 -22.23
N LEU A 287 -0.73 8.05 -22.96
CA LEU A 287 0.55 8.74 -22.73
C LEU A 287 0.60 9.37 -21.34
N SER A 288 -0.51 9.95 -20.89
CA SER A 288 -0.63 10.50 -19.54
C SER A 288 -0.50 9.41 -18.48
N SER A 289 -1.09 8.23 -18.70
CA SER A 289 -0.96 7.10 -17.77
C SER A 289 0.48 6.59 -17.72
N ILE A 290 1.18 6.51 -18.86
CA ILE A 290 2.61 6.16 -18.92
C ILE A 290 3.45 7.15 -18.11
N ALA A 291 3.27 8.46 -18.34
CA ALA A 291 4.00 9.50 -17.62
C ALA A 291 3.77 9.43 -16.09
N VAL A 292 2.52 9.27 -15.68
CA VAL A 292 2.16 9.13 -14.25
C VAL A 292 2.71 7.84 -13.66
N SER A 293 2.73 6.75 -14.42
CA SER A 293 3.32 5.48 -13.98
C SER A 293 4.82 5.64 -13.73
N LEU A 294 5.54 6.30 -14.64
CA LEU A 294 6.96 6.60 -14.50
C LEU A 294 7.25 7.45 -13.25
N ILE A 295 6.47 8.53 -13.03
CA ILE A 295 6.59 9.32 -11.79
C ILE A 295 6.32 8.43 -10.57
N SER A 296 5.29 7.60 -10.62
CA SER A 296 4.90 6.76 -9.48
C SER A 296 5.95 5.72 -9.07
N PHE A 297 6.80 5.27 -9.99
CA PHE A 297 7.94 4.41 -9.65
C PHE A 297 9.02 5.12 -8.85
N HIS A 298 9.05 6.45 -8.87
CA HIS A 298 10.00 7.26 -8.09
C HIS A 298 9.40 7.72 -6.75
N LEU A 299 8.13 7.42 -6.50
CA LEU A 299 7.47 7.69 -5.23
C LEU A 299 7.61 6.48 -4.29
N PRO A 300 7.51 6.67 -2.97
CA PRO A 300 7.50 5.60 -1.96
C PRO A 300 6.14 4.88 -1.93
N LEU A 301 5.49 4.74 -3.09
CA LEU A 301 4.22 4.06 -3.29
C LEU A 301 4.49 2.63 -3.77
N HIS A 302 3.88 1.64 -3.15
CA HIS A 302 4.07 0.26 -3.59
C HIS A 302 3.17 -0.08 -4.81
N PRO A 303 3.62 -0.99 -5.69
CA PRO A 303 5.00 -1.44 -5.83
C PRO A 303 5.90 -0.36 -6.46
N SER A 304 7.10 -0.17 -5.91
CA SER A 304 8.13 0.77 -6.35
C SER A 304 9.53 0.15 -6.22
N PRO A 305 10.45 0.38 -7.19
CA PRO A 305 11.84 -0.09 -7.09
C PRO A 305 12.56 0.38 -5.83
N ILE A 306 12.17 1.53 -5.27
CA ILE A 306 12.82 2.15 -4.09
C ILE A 306 12.72 1.24 -2.86
N LEU A 307 11.62 0.49 -2.73
CA LEU A 307 11.40 -0.39 -1.58
C LEU A 307 12.12 -1.75 -1.74
N LEU A 308 12.65 -2.08 -2.92
CA LEU A 308 13.45 -3.31 -3.10
C LEU A 308 14.80 -3.22 -2.41
N PHE A 309 15.38 -2.02 -2.38
CA PHE A 309 16.66 -1.74 -1.75
C PHE A 309 16.42 -0.73 -0.64
N VAL A 310 16.23 -1.22 0.58
CA VAL A 310 15.91 -0.39 1.75
C VAL A 310 17.14 0.43 2.14
N ASN A 311 17.43 1.47 1.36
CA ASN A 311 18.39 2.50 1.68
C ASN A 311 17.63 3.68 2.29
N LYS A 312 17.91 3.96 3.56
CA LYS A 312 17.26 5.02 4.34
C LYS A 312 17.28 6.37 3.59
N GLN A 313 18.39 6.71 2.96
CA GLN A 313 18.54 7.97 2.21
C GLN A 313 17.62 8.01 0.98
N VAL A 314 17.58 6.93 0.20
CA VAL A 314 16.75 6.88 -1.02
C VAL A 314 15.27 6.97 -0.67
N ILE A 315 14.82 6.23 0.36
CA ILE A 315 13.42 6.29 0.79
C ILE A 315 13.09 7.71 1.30
N ALA A 316 13.95 8.32 2.13
CA ALA A 316 13.76 9.69 2.61
C ALA A 316 13.71 10.72 1.46
N THR A 317 14.56 10.58 0.43
CA THR A 317 14.48 11.46 -0.74
C THR A 317 13.19 11.27 -1.53
N SER A 318 12.68 10.04 -1.63
CA SER A 318 11.43 9.77 -2.32
C SER A 318 10.20 10.27 -1.56
N THR A 319 10.19 10.22 -0.22
CA THR A 319 9.12 10.83 0.58
C THR A 319 9.16 12.35 0.51
N ARG A 320 10.36 12.96 0.50
CA ARG A 320 10.50 14.40 0.19
C ARG A 320 9.89 14.75 -1.16
N PHE A 321 10.18 13.94 -2.18
CA PHE A 321 9.64 14.12 -3.53
C PHE A 321 8.10 14.03 -3.52
N GLU A 322 7.52 13.04 -2.85
CA GLU A 322 6.06 12.92 -2.68
C GLU A 322 5.45 14.12 -1.95
N TYR A 323 6.11 14.58 -0.88
CA TYR A 323 5.66 15.72 -0.11
C TYR A 323 5.66 17.01 -0.94
N LEU A 324 6.71 17.24 -1.73
CA LEU A 324 6.79 18.40 -2.63
C LEU A 324 5.77 18.32 -3.75
N LEU A 325 5.58 17.13 -4.33
CA LEU A 325 4.54 16.88 -5.33
C LEU A 325 3.17 17.23 -4.76
N SER A 326 2.84 16.73 -3.56
CA SER A 326 1.52 16.90 -2.95
C SER A 326 1.25 18.30 -2.38
N ARG A 327 2.25 18.99 -1.82
CA ARG A 327 2.06 20.28 -1.14
C ARG A 327 2.42 21.49 -1.98
N ALA A 328 3.39 21.39 -2.88
CA ALA A 328 3.79 22.50 -3.73
C ALA A 328 3.18 22.35 -5.12
N LEU A 329 3.50 21.25 -5.80
CA LEU A 329 3.18 21.16 -7.22
C LEU A 329 1.69 20.99 -7.49
N ILE A 330 1.01 20.02 -6.88
CA ILE A 330 -0.40 19.77 -7.16
C ILE A 330 -1.22 21.05 -6.93
N PRO A 331 -1.07 21.78 -5.81
CA PRO A 331 -1.71 23.07 -5.62
C PRO A 331 -1.32 24.12 -6.66
N SER A 332 -0.04 24.23 -7.02
CA SER A 332 0.41 25.18 -8.06
C SER A 332 -0.19 24.86 -9.43
N ILE A 333 -0.19 23.60 -9.85
CA ILE A 333 -0.81 23.18 -11.11
C ILE A 333 -2.30 23.44 -11.06
N LEU A 334 -2.99 23.11 -9.96
CA LEU A 334 -4.43 23.37 -9.82
C LEU A 334 -4.75 24.87 -9.86
N TYR A 335 -3.90 25.70 -9.25
CA TYR A 335 -4.01 27.14 -9.29
C TYR A 335 -3.82 27.71 -10.70
N PHE A 336 -2.82 27.22 -11.44
CA PHE A 336 -2.54 27.62 -12.83
C PHE A 336 -3.31 26.82 -13.87
N LEU A 337 -4.15 25.85 -13.46
CA LEU A 337 -4.84 24.93 -14.35
C LEU A 337 -5.63 25.66 -15.45
N PRO A 338 -6.37 26.76 -15.16
CA PRO A 338 -7.07 27.50 -16.21
C PRO A 338 -6.13 28.07 -17.27
N LEU A 339 -4.96 28.59 -16.85
CA LEU A 339 -3.97 29.16 -17.75
C LEU A 339 -3.27 28.07 -18.57
N VAL A 340 -2.96 26.93 -17.95
CA VAL A 340 -2.38 25.76 -18.62
C VAL A 340 -3.37 25.22 -19.65
N LEU A 341 -4.64 25.06 -19.29
CA LEU A 341 -5.70 24.65 -20.22
C LEU A 341 -5.86 25.65 -21.36
N ALA A 342 -5.87 26.96 -21.08
CA ALA A 342 -5.93 28.00 -22.10
C ALA A 342 -4.71 27.98 -23.04
N SER A 343 -3.51 27.68 -22.51
CA SER A 343 -2.27 27.58 -23.28
C SER A 343 -2.25 26.34 -24.16
N ILE A 344 -2.68 25.18 -23.62
CA ILE A 344 -2.85 23.94 -24.39
C ILE A 344 -3.91 24.16 -25.49
N PHE A 345 -5.00 24.86 -25.16
CA PHE A 345 -6.06 25.21 -26.10
C PHE A 345 -5.55 26.12 -27.22
N ALA A 346 -4.82 27.19 -26.89
CA ALA A 346 -4.21 28.09 -27.86
C ALA A 346 -3.15 27.39 -28.72
N LEU A 347 -2.37 26.48 -28.13
CA LEU A 347 -1.38 25.66 -28.85
C LEU A 347 -2.07 24.67 -29.80
N ALA A 348 -3.17 24.04 -29.38
CA ALA A 348 -3.96 23.16 -30.23
C ALA A 348 -4.61 23.94 -31.40
N LEU A 349 -5.14 25.14 -31.14
CA LEU A 349 -5.60 26.09 -32.17
C LEU A 349 -4.48 26.44 -33.16
N ALA A 350 -3.29 26.75 -32.65
CA ALA A 350 -2.16 27.15 -33.48
C ALA A 350 -1.63 26.00 -34.35
N LEU A 351 -1.63 24.77 -33.82
CA LEU A 351 -1.10 23.59 -34.53
C LEU A 351 -2.10 22.98 -35.52
N ASN A 352 -3.38 22.91 -35.16
CA ASN A 352 -4.39 22.18 -35.94
C ASN A 352 -5.53 23.07 -36.49
N GLY A 353 -5.50 24.38 -36.25
CA GLY A 353 -6.48 25.35 -36.78
C GLY A 353 -7.87 25.29 -36.15
N ASP A 354 -8.31 24.13 -35.64
CA ASP A 354 -9.63 23.97 -35.01
C ASP A 354 -9.61 22.98 -33.81
N PRO A 355 -9.62 23.47 -32.56
CA PRO A 355 -9.49 22.67 -31.35
C PRO A 355 -10.79 21.93 -30.99
N TRP A 356 -11.91 22.33 -31.59
CA TRP A 356 -13.27 21.87 -31.30
C TRP A 356 -13.99 21.43 -32.56
N HIS A 357 -13.31 20.88 -33.57
CA HIS A 357 -14.09 20.16 -34.58
C HIS A 357 -14.76 18.97 -33.85
N PRO A 358 -16.09 18.97 -33.64
CA PRO A 358 -16.79 17.83 -33.00
C PRO A 358 -16.62 16.55 -33.84
N TYR A 359 -16.13 16.70 -35.08
CA TYR A 359 -15.56 15.63 -35.88
C TYR A 359 -14.41 14.87 -35.18
N LEU A 360 -13.59 15.33 -34.24
CA LEU A 360 -12.60 14.39 -33.65
C LEU A 360 -13.22 13.31 -32.73
N LEU A 361 -14.41 13.57 -32.17
CA LEU A 361 -15.22 12.57 -31.46
C LEU A 361 -16.18 11.82 -32.39
N LEU A 362 -16.64 12.44 -33.50
CA LEU A 362 -17.59 11.86 -34.48
C LEU A 362 -16.96 11.26 -35.75
N ARG A 363 -15.73 11.63 -36.12
CA ARG A 363 -14.90 11.04 -37.21
C ARG A 363 -14.48 9.63 -36.85
N ALA A 364 -14.46 9.32 -35.54
CA ALA A 364 -14.32 7.98 -34.98
C ALA A 364 -15.36 6.98 -35.52
N THR A 365 -16.50 7.45 -36.06
CA THR A 365 -17.51 6.55 -36.65
C THR A 365 -17.54 6.52 -38.18
N PHE A 366 -16.93 7.47 -38.90
CA PHE A 366 -17.18 7.61 -40.35
C PHE A 366 -16.00 7.88 -41.30
N GLU A 367 -14.75 8.08 -40.86
CA GLU A 367 -13.63 8.25 -41.83
C GLU A 367 -12.45 7.30 -41.59
N TYR A 368 -12.24 6.42 -42.57
CA TYR A 368 -11.23 5.36 -42.60
C TYR A 368 -9.79 5.84 -42.95
N ALA A 369 -9.53 7.15 -42.97
CA ALA A 369 -8.26 7.67 -43.51
C ALA A 369 -7.83 9.00 -42.86
N ALA A 370 -7.91 9.12 -41.54
CA ALA A 370 -7.10 10.12 -40.85
C ALA A 370 -5.64 9.66 -40.89
N GLU A 371 -4.79 10.33 -41.67
CA GLU A 371 -3.36 10.04 -41.72
C GLU A 371 -2.80 10.12 -40.30
N VAL A 372 -2.32 8.97 -39.82
CA VAL A 372 -1.69 8.84 -38.51
C VAL A 372 -0.52 9.83 -38.44
N ALA A 373 -0.43 10.58 -37.34
CA ALA A 373 0.67 11.51 -37.13
C ALA A 373 2.02 10.83 -37.43
N PRO A 374 2.94 11.49 -38.17
CA PRO A 374 4.24 10.92 -38.53
C PRO A 374 4.95 10.29 -37.32
N TYR A 375 5.71 9.23 -37.56
CA TYR A 375 6.44 8.56 -36.47
C TYR A 375 7.38 9.53 -35.72
N GLU A 376 7.92 10.50 -36.45
CA GLU A 376 8.79 11.57 -35.98
C GLU A 376 8.08 12.52 -35.02
N THR A 377 6.81 12.88 -35.27
CA THR A 377 6.05 13.74 -34.34
C THR A 377 5.64 12.98 -33.09
N ARG A 378 5.35 11.68 -33.20
CA ARG A 378 5.09 10.80 -32.06
C ARG A 378 6.32 10.64 -31.17
N ILE A 379 7.51 10.44 -31.76
CA ILE A 379 8.77 10.44 -31.01
C ILE A 379 9.03 11.81 -30.40
N ALA A 380 8.87 12.90 -31.15
CA ALA A 380 9.12 14.25 -30.65
C ALA A 380 8.22 14.58 -29.45
N CYS A 381 6.94 14.21 -29.48
CA CYS A 381 6.05 14.35 -28.34
C CYS A 381 6.46 13.48 -27.15
N LEU A 382 6.82 12.21 -27.38
CA LEU A 382 7.29 11.33 -26.32
C LEU A 382 8.59 11.87 -25.68
N VAL A 383 9.54 12.31 -26.49
CA VAL A 383 10.79 12.93 -26.06
C VAL A 383 10.51 14.24 -25.33
N ALA A 384 9.59 15.07 -25.81
CA ALA A 384 9.20 16.31 -25.12
C ALA A 384 8.59 16.01 -23.75
N VAL A 385 7.77 14.96 -23.63
CA VAL A 385 7.23 14.51 -22.33
C VAL A 385 8.35 14.00 -21.42
N ILE A 386 9.29 13.20 -21.94
CA ILE A 386 10.44 12.70 -21.17
C ILE A 386 11.33 13.87 -20.72
N LEU A 387 11.61 14.83 -21.61
CA LEU A 387 12.41 16.02 -21.30
C LEU A 387 11.69 16.95 -20.32
N ALA A 388 10.37 17.12 -20.45
CA ALA A 388 9.58 17.86 -19.49
C ALA A 388 9.60 17.19 -18.11
N LEU A 389 9.48 15.86 -18.05
CA LEU A 389 9.63 15.08 -16.83
C LEU A 389 11.04 15.19 -16.24
N ALA A 390 12.09 15.14 -17.07
CA ALA A 390 13.48 15.27 -16.63
C ALA A 390 13.78 16.67 -16.09
N GLY A 391 13.38 17.73 -16.82
CA GLY A 391 13.50 19.12 -16.36
C GLY A 391 12.66 19.38 -15.10
N TYR A 392 11.52 18.71 -14.98
CA TYR A 392 10.67 18.74 -13.79
C TYR A 392 11.32 18.05 -12.57
N ILE A 393 11.92 16.86 -12.74
CA ILE A 393 12.69 16.18 -11.69
C ILE A 393 13.86 17.07 -11.25
N TRP A 394 14.55 17.71 -12.19
CA TRP A 394 15.67 18.61 -11.92
C TRP A 394 15.26 19.86 -11.14
N LEU A 395 14.13 20.48 -11.49
CA LEU A 395 13.55 21.61 -10.74
C LEU A 395 13.18 21.21 -9.30
N ILE A 396 12.69 19.99 -9.10
CA ILE A 396 12.37 19.49 -7.77
C ILE A 396 13.64 19.19 -6.99
N GLU A 397 14.65 18.59 -7.60
CA GLU A 397 15.95 18.38 -6.96
C GLU A 397 16.52 19.71 -6.44
N PHE A 398 16.47 20.77 -7.27
CA PHE A 398 16.86 22.11 -6.85
C PHE A 398 16.03 22.64 -5.67
N ALA A 399 14.70 22.46 -5.70
CA ALA A 399 13.82 22.85 -4.59
C ALA A 399 14.04 22.01 -3.32
N THR A 400 14.42 20.73 -3.43
CA THR A 400 14.67 19.84 -2.29
C THR A 400 15.90 20.24 -1.49
N VAL A 401 16.92 20.84 -2.13
CA VAL A 401 18.12 21.32 -1.43
C VAL A 401 17.77 22.41 -0.40
N GLU A 402 16.78 23.26 -0.67
CA GLU A 402 16.30 24.26 0.29
C GLU A 402 15.45 23.66 1.43
N LEU A 403 14.72 22.58 1.18
CA LEU A 403 13.90 21.92 2.21
C LEU A 403 14.68 20.95 3.10
N ALA A 404 15.74 20.32 2.59
CA ALA A 404 16.61 19.42 3.36
C ALA A 404 17.21 20.11 4.60
N ALA A 405 17.34 21.44 4.58
CA ALA A 405 17.79 22.23 5.72
C ALA A 405 16.78 22.34 6.88
N ARG A 406 15.51 21.90 6.72
CA ARG A 406 14.42 22.24 7.67
C ARG A 406 13.79 21.06 8.42
N GLY A 407 14.12 19.79 8.17
CA GLY A 407 13.53 18.72 8.98
C GLY A 407 13.74 17.28 8.54
N GLU A 408 14.98 16.79 8.59
CA GLU A 408 15.35 15.42 8.25
C GLU A 408 14.61 14.34 9.10
N GLN A 409 14.32 14.64 10.36
CA GLN A 409 13.73 13.66 11.28
C GLN A 409 12.29 13.27 10.92
N ARG A 410 11.44 14.24 10.58
CA ARG A 410 10.03 13.97 10.23
C ARG A 410 9.92 13.18 8.92
N GLU A 411 10.79 13.47 7.98
CA GLU A 411 10.79 12.82 6.67
C GLU A 411 11.24 11.36 6.77
N ASN A 412 12.20 11.07 7.65
CA ASN A 412 12.63 9.72 7.99
C ASN A 412 11.50 8.91 8.64
N GLU A 413 10.70 9.53 9.51
CA GLU A 413 9.53 8.88 10.12
C GLU A 413 8.46 8.54 9.07
N ASP A 414 8.15 9.46 8.17
CA ASP A 414 7.17 9.23 7.10
C ASP A 414 7.66 8.16 6.09
N ALA A 415 8.96 8.15 5.79
CA ALA A 415 9.62 7.11 5.00
C ALA A 415 9.49 5.74 5.65
N GLN A 416 9.73 5.67 6.96
CA GLN A 416 9.57 4.44 7.72
C GLN A 416 8.12 3.97 7.71
N ARG A 417 7.13 4.86 7.91
CA ARG A 417 5.70 4.52 7.83
C ARG A 417 5.34 3.94 6.46
N GLY A 418 5.83 4.55 5.37
CA GLY A 418 5.62 4.05 4.00
C GLY A 418 6.18 2.64 3.79
N PHE A 419 7.40 2.39 4.29
CA PHE A 419 8.02 1.07 4.25
C PHE A 419 7.23 0.03 5.06
N VAL A 420 6.77 0.38 6.27
CA VAL A 420 5.97 -0.53 7.11
C VAL A 420 4.64 -0.87 6.43
N ARG A 421 3.96 0.10 5.78
CA ARG A 421 2.74 -0.18 4.99
C ARG A 421 3.03 -1.22 3.91
N ALA A 422 4.07 -1.00 3.11
CA ALA A 422 4.45 -1.96 2.08
C ALA A 422 4.75 -3.34 2.68
N MET A 423 5.43 -3.42 3.82
CA MET A 423 5.71 -4.68 4.49
C MET A 423 4.44 -5.39 4.96
N ILE A 424 3.46 -4.68 5.53
CA ILE A 424 2.15 -5.25 5.91
C ILE A 424 1.44 -5.78 4.67
N ASP A 425 1.45 -5.01 3.58
CA ASP A 425 0.80 -5.37 2.31
C ASP A 425 1.49 -6.55 1.62
N TYR A 426 2.81 -6.74 1.79
CA TYR A 426 3.55 -7.86 1.22
C TYR A 426 3.80 -9.02 2.17
N SER A 427 3.33 -8.95 3.41
CA SER A 427 3.43 -10.06 4.35
C SER A 427 2.26 -11.02 4.14
N TYR A 428 2.60 -12.22 3.66
CA TYR A 428 1.65 -13.31 3.44
C TYR A 428 2.02 -14.56 4.22
N LEU A 429 1.04 -15.14 4.89
CA LEU A 429 1.12 -16.44 5.55
C LEU A 429 0.02 -17.34 4.97
N PRO A 430 0.36 -18.23 4.01
CA PRO A 430 -0.61 -19.10 3.38
C PRO A 430 -1.35 -19.95 4.40
N GLY A 431 -2.68 -20.00 4.30
CA GLY A 431 -3.51 -20.90 5.12
C GLY A 431 -3.88 -20.38 6.52
N ARG A 432 -3.57 -19.11 6.86
CA ARG A 432 -4.08 -18.48 8.07
C ARG A 432 -5.36 -17.67 7.78
N GLU A 433 -6.33 -17.76 8.69
CA GLU A 433 -7.56 -16.96 8.65
C GLU A 433 -7.29 -15.47 8.92
N GLU A 434 -6.19 -15.17 9.60
CA GLU A 434 -5.81 -13.83 10.01
C GLU A 434 -5.39 -12.98 8.81
N ARG A 435 -5.59 -11.66 8.97
CA ARG A 435 -5.43 -10.64 7.94
C ARG A 435 -3.97 -10.58 7.44
N THR A 436 -3.64 -11.39 6.46
CA THR A 436 -2.42 -11.19 5.64
C THR A 436 -2.74 -10.13 4.60
N GLY A 437 -2.03 -9.00 4.61
CA GLY A 437 -2.32 -7.84 3.77
C GLY A 437 -2.19 -8.13 2.27
N TYR A 438 -1.46 -9.19 1.92
CA TYR A 438 -1.17 -9.51 0.54
C TYR A 438 -2.38 -9.94 -0.27
N ARG A 439 -2.57 -9.24 -1.38
CA ARG A 439 -3.45 -9.62 -2.47
C ARG A 439 -2.62 -9.93 -3.70
N LEU A 440 -3.11 -10.86 -4.52
CA LEU A 440 -2.44 -11.16 -5.78
C LEU A 440 -2.39 -9.89 -6.66
N PRO A 441 -1.24 -9.53 -7.23
CA PRO A 441 -1.15 -8.42 -8.18
C PRO A 441 -1.88 -8.77 -9.49
N ALA A 442 -2.37 -7.75 -10.20
CA ALA A 442 -2.87 -7.92 -11.56
C ALA A 442 -1.84 -8.62 -12.48
N PRO A 443 -2.25 -9.62 -13.30
CA PRO A 443 -3.62 -10.06 -13.56
C PRO A 443 -4.07 -11.25 -12.69
N LEU A 444 -3.23 -11.69 -11.75
CA LEU A 444 -3.47 -12.89 -10.94
C LEU A 444 -4.63 -12.72 -9.95
N ASN A 445 -4.98 -11.49 -9.60
CA ASN A 445 -6.17 -11.18 -8.80
C ASN A 445 -7.48 -11.71 -9.41
N LEU A 446 -7.56 -11.90 -10.74
CA LEU A 446 -8.71 -12.57 -11.35
C LEU A 446 -8.84 -14.04 -10.93
N ALA A 447 -7.71 -14.74 -10.78
CA ALA A 447 -7.72 -16.12 -10.30
C ALA A 447 -8.17 -16.18 -8.83
N GLU A 448 -7.74 -15.22 -8.00
CA GLU A 448 -8.23 -15.09 -6.62
C GLU A 448 -9.74 -14.80 -6.59
N LEU A 449 -10.20 -13.86 -7.43
CA LEU A 449 -11.60 -13.50 -7.54
C LEU A 449 -12.46 -14.71 -7.97
N ALA A 450 -12.03 -15.42 -9.00
CA ALA A 450 -12.76 -16.55 -9.58
C ALA A 450 -12.80 -17.79 -8.67
N VAL A 451 -11.68 -18.12 -8.02
CA VAL A 451 -11.54 -19.38 -7.27
C VAL A 451 -11.88 -19.21 -5.79
N ALA A 452 -11.59 -18.05 -5.20
CA ALA A 452 -11.79 -17.82 -3.76
C ALA A 452 -12.99 -16.90 -3.47
N ASP A 453 -13.04 -15.69 -4.04
CA ASP A 453 -13.98 -14.67 -3.59
C ASP A 453 -15.41 -14.89 -4.13
N LEU A 454 -15.59 -15.20 -5.41
CA LEU A 454 -16.92 -15.50 -5.97
C LEU A 454 -17.57 -16.71 -5.28
N PRO A 455 -16.88 -17.87 -5.13
CA PRO A 455 -17.45 -18.99 -4.38
C PRO A 455 -17.69 -18.67 -2.91
N TYR A 456 -16.87 -17.81 -2.28
CA TYR A 456 -17.10 -17.37 -0.90
C TYR A 456 -18.44 -16.66 -0.75
N TYR A 457 -18.79 -15.72 -1.64
CA TYR A 457 -20.07 -15.02 -1.56
C TYR A 457 -21.26 -15.96 -1.79
N VAL A 458 -21.13 -16.90 -2.74
CA VAL A 458 -22.15 -17.93 -3.00
C VAL A 458 -22.31 -18.87 -1.79
N LEU A 459 -21.21 -19.36 -1.21
CA LEU A 459 -21.23 -20.24 -0.03
C LEU A 459 -21.70 -19.51 1.23
N CYS A 460 -21.37 -18.23 1.40
CA CYS A 460 -21.89 -17.40 2.49
C CYS A 460 -23.41 -17.34 2.44
N ALA A 461 -23.97 -17.11 1.24
CA ALA A 461 -25.41 -17.05 1.04
C ALA A 461 -26.10 -18.40 1.31
N LEU A 462 -25.44 -19.53 1.04
CA LEU A 462 -26.06 -20.86 1.11
C LEU A 462 -25.78 -21.67 2.39
N ARG A 463 -24.58 -21.55 2.98
CA ARG A 463 -24.05 -22.49 3.99
C ARG A 463 -23.48 -21.81 5.24
N GLY A 464 -23.63 -20.50 5.36
CA GLY A 464 -23.15 -19.71 6.50
C GLY A 464 -21.66 -19.34 6.42
N ARG A 465 -21.31 -18.30 7.18
CA ARG A 465 -20.02 -17.60 7.09
C ARG A 465 -18.80 -18.45 7.47
N ALA A 466 -18.94 -19.33 8.46
CA ALA A 466 -17.82 -20.11 8.99
C ALA A 466 -17.30 -21.19 8.02
N ARG A 467 -18.17 -21.82 7.22
CA ARG A 467 -17.72 -22.76 6.18
C ARG A 467 -17.14 -22.02 4.98
N ALA A 468 -17.75 -20.90 4.62
CA ALA A 468 -17.28 -20.06 3.53
C ALA A 468 -15.88 -19.48 3.83
N SER A 469 -15.59 -19.05 5.06
CA SER A 469 -14.26 -18.56 5.45
C SER A 469 -13.18 -19.63 5.29
N LYS A 470 -13.42 -20.84 5.81
CA LYS A 470 -12.51 -21.98 5.66
C LYS A 470 -12.25 -22.32 4.19
N TRP A 471 -13.30 -22.33 3.36
CA TRP A 471 -13.16 -22.52 1.91
C TRP A 471 -12.29 -21.43 1.29
N ARG A 472 -12.57 -20.16 1.59
CA ARG A 472 -11.83 -19.02 1.04
C ARG A 472 -10.34 -19.11 1.37
N VAL A 473 -9.98 -19.47 2.60
CA VAL A 473 -8.58 -19.64 3.01
C VAL A 473 -7.90 -20.76 2.23
N ALA A 474 -8.55 -21.92 2.11
CA ALA A 474 -8.03 -23.03 1.34
C ALA A 474 -7.88 -22.68 -0.15
N ALA A 475 -8.89 -22.07 -0.75
CA ALA A 475 -8.90 -21.65 -2.14
C ALA A 475 -7.78 -20.63 -2.43
N LYS A 476 -7.59 -19.63 -1.56
CA LYS A 476 -6.49 -18.66 -1.69
C LYS A 476 -5.13 -19.34 -1.60
N ALA A 477 -4.95 -20.27 -0.67
CA ALA A 477 -3.70 -21.03 -0.57
C ALA A 477 -3.41 -21.87 -1.82
N VAL A 478 -4.45 -22.42 -2.47
CA VAL A 478 -4.30 -23.12 -3.75
C VAL A 478 -3.87 -22.16 -4.86
N VAL A 479 -4.60 -21.05 -5.06
CA VAL A 479 -4.26 -20.06 -6.10
C VAL A 479 -2.84 -19.52 -5.89
N TRP A 480 -2.48 -19.25 -4.64
CA TRP A 480 -1.13 -18.85 -4.25
C TRP A 480 -0.06 -19.85 -4.69
N ARG A 481 -0.23 -21.12 -4.31
CA ARG A 481 0.74 -22.20 -4.59
C ARG A 481 0.84 -22.49 -6.08
N THR A 482 -0.22 -22.26 -6.86
CA THR A 482 -0.20 -22.47 -8.31
C THR A 482 0.36 -21.29 -9.07
N CYS A 483 0.06 -20.06 -8.65
CA CYS A 483 0.35 -18.85 -9.44
C CYS A 483 1.57 -18.07 -8.95
N VAL A 484 1.77 -17.96 -7.64
CA VAL A 484 2.82 -17.09 -7.06
C VAL A 484 4.02 -17.88 -6.60
N ALA A 485 3.81 -18.95 -5.82
CA ALA A 485 4.91 -19.72 -5.24
C ALA A 485 5.97 -20.18 -6.26
N PRO A 486 5.61 -20.66 -7.48
CA PRO A 486 6.59 -21.03 -8.49
C PRO A 486 7.40 -19.84 -8.98
N VAL A 487 6.74 -18.69 -9.20
CA VAL A 487 7.41 -17.46 -9.67
C VAL A 487 8.35 -16.93 -8.60
N THR A 488 7.93 -16.90 -7.33
CA THR A 488 8.79 -16.47 -6.23
C THR A 488 9.96 -17.42 -5.99
N ALA A 489 9.78 -18.72 -6.22
CA ALA A 489 10.89 -19.69 -6.15
C ALA A 489 11.90 -19.48 -7.28
N VAL A 490 11.45 -19.15 -8.49
CA VAL A 490 12.37 -18.80 -9.59
C VAL A 490 13.11 -17.48 -9.29
N LEU A 491 12.39 -16.47 -8.81
CA LEU A 491 12.98 -15.19 -8.42
C LEU A 491 13.96 -15.34 -7.25
N SER A 492 13.66 -16.19 -6.26
CA SER A 492 14.55 -16.45 -5.14
C SER A 492 15.83 -17.16 -5.59
N LEU A 493 15.75 -18.11 -6.53
CA LEU A 493 16.91 -18.76 -7.12
C LEU A 493 17.78 -17.78 -7.92
N ALA A 494 17.15 -16.91 -8.72
CA ALA A 494 17.85 -15.86 -9.45
C ALA A 494 18.53 -14.86 -8.50
N TYR A 495 17.85 -14.49 -7.42
CA TYR A 495 18.38 -13.57 -6.41
C TYR A 495 19.49 -14.20 -5.57
N ALA A 496 19.32 -15.46 -5.16
CA ALA A 496 20.32 -16.22 -4.41
C ALA A 496 21.58 -16.45 -5.24
N TRP A 497 21.51 -16.43 -6.58
CA TRP A 497 22.67 -16.47 -7.46
C TRP A 497 23.50 -15.18 -7.43
N GLU A 498 22.90 -14.02 -7.15
CA GLU A 498 23.63 -12.76 -7.01
C GLU A 498 24.48 -12.72 -5.72
N TRP A 499 24.08 -13.44 -4.67
CA TRP A 499 24.80 -13.43 -3.38
C TRP A 499 26.21 -14.05 -3.44
N PRO A 500 26.44 -15.24 -4.01
CA PRO A 500 27.78 -15.80 -4.20
C PRO A 500 28.58 -15.00 -5.23
N VAL A 501 27.97 -14.49 -6.31
CA VAL A 501 28.68 -13.65 -7.29
C VAL A 501 29.15 -12.33 -6.67
N ALA A 502 28.32 -11.68 -5.85
CA ALA A 502 28.69 -10.47 -5.11
C ALA A 502 29.72 -10.72 -4.00
N GLN A 503 29.75 -11.93 -3.40
CA GLN A 503 30.81 -12.33 -2.47
C GLN A 503 32.12 -12.66 -3.18
N VAL A 504 32.09 -13.25 -4.37
CA VAL A 504 33.27 -13.52 -5.20
C VAL A 504 33.87 -12.21 -5.70
N TRP A 505 33.06 -11.27 -6.15
CA TRP A 505 33.52 -9.94 -6.57
C TRP A 505 34.07 -9.11 -5.39
N ARG A 506 33.47 -9.17 -4.20
CA ARG A 506 34.01 -8.51 -2.98
C ARG A 506 35.28 -9.15 -2.41
N ARG A 507 35.63 -10.36 -2.84
CA ARG A 507 36.91 -11.01 -2.49
C ARG A 507 37.98 -10.80 -3.57
N ALA A 508 37.59 -10.37 -4.76
CA ALA A 508 38.49 -10.12 -5.89
C ALA A 508 38.88 -8.63 -6.05
N ALA A 509 38.13 -7.72 -5.42
CA ALA A 509 38.50 -6.32 -5.18
C ALA A 509 39.08 -6.19 -3.77
#